data_AF-A0A316QSW4-F1
#
_entry.id   AF-A0A316QSW4-F1
#
_cell.length_a   1.000
_cell.length_b   1.000
_cell.length_c   1.000
_cell.angle_alpha   90.00
_cell.angle_beta   90.00
_cell.angle_gamma   90.00
#
_symmetry.space_group_name_H-M   'P 1'
#
loop_
_entity.id
_entity.type
_entity.pdbx_description
1 polymer ?
#
loop_
_entity_poly.entity_id
_entity_poly.type
_entity_poly.pdbx_seq_one_letter_code
_entity_poly.pdbx_strand_id
1 'polypeptide(L)'
;MCKWIIDNCVDILSLLVAIFSFFYSMYANRKSKAAEEEVNSIKANLEASNQYSKVKELERPFEDALSELIVILDSDNESIETKKRVFLKLNNRFTDLFNEINSFCALINNDSICAKEYLKNTAIPKLVKYAEIQIQCYGTLNMAATKLGERKLSKPNYRAFEEYDIFLKNNMSKNQYEDIEKKRKEVGLKV
;
A
#
# COMPACT_ATOMS: atom_id res chain seq x y z
N MET A 1 -28.40 68.52 18.58
CA MET A 1 -28.32 67.95 17.22
C MET A 1 -26.95 67.35 16.92
N CYS A 2 -25.84 68.08 17.11
CA CYS A 2 -24.50 67.59 16.78
C CYS A 2 -24.03 66.35 17.58
N LYS A 3 -24.37 66.23 18.87
CA LYS A 3 -23.94 65.10 19.72
C LYS A 3 -24.53 63.75 19.27
N TRP A 4 -25.82 63.74 18.94
CA TRP A 4 -26.52 62.55 18.42
C TRP A 4 -26.00 62.08 17.06
N ILE A 5 -25.60 63.01 16.19
CA ILE A 5 -24.99 62.67 14.89
C ILE A 5 -23.59 62.08 15.08
N ILE A 6 -22.80 62.63 16.01
CA ILE A 6 -21.46 62.12 16.33
C ILE A 6 -21.53 60.74 16.97
N ASP A 7 -22.43 60.53 17.94
CA ASP A 7 -22.61 59.23 18.61
C ASP A 7 -23.06 58.15 17.60
N ASN A 8 -24.03 58.44 16.72
CA ASN A 8 -24.41 57.52 15.64
C ASN A 8 -23.25 57.25 14.66
N CYS A 9 -22.43 58.24 14.33
CA CYS A 9 -21.27 58.03 13.47
C CYS A 9 -20.23 57.12 14.12
N VAL A 10 -20.01 57.23 15.44
CA VAL A 10 -19.09 56.38 16.21
C VAL A 10 -19.62 54.94 16.30
N ASP A 11 -20.93 54.76 16.51
CA ASP A 11 -21.57 53.44 16.54
C ASP A 11 -21.50 52.76 15.17
N ILE A 12 -21.76 53.50 14.08
CA ILE A 12 -21.65 52.99 12.71
C ILE A 12 -20.20 52.60 12.38
N LEU A 13 -19.21 53.42 12.78
CA LEU A 13 -17.79 53.09 12.57
C LEU A 13 -17.39 51.83 13.34
N SER A 14 -17.84 51.69 14.58
CA SER A 14 -17.55 50.52 15.43
C SER A 14 -18.16 49.25 14.82
N LEU A 15 -19.37 49.34 14.28
CA LEU A 15 -20.03 48.24 13.58
C LEU A 15 -19.25 47.83 12.30
N LEU A 16 -18.78 48.81 11.52
CA LEU A 16 -17.99 48.54 10.31
C LEU A 16 -16.65 47.87 10.62
N VAL A 17 -15.96 48.30 11.68
CA VAL A 17 -14.72 47.66 12.15
C VAL A 17 -14.99 46.21 12.56
N ALA A 18 -16.05 45.96 13.32
CA ALA A 18 -16.41 44.60 13.74
C ALA A 18 -16.72 43.68 12.55
N ILE A 19 -17.47 44.18 11.55
CA ILE A 19 -17.78 43.44 10.32
C ILE A 19 -16.49 43.14 9.53
N PHE A 20 -15.61 44.13 9.38
CA PHE A 20 -14.35 43.94 8.67
C PHE A 20 -13.44 42.93 9.38
N SER A 21 -13.31 43.01 10.71
CA SER A 21 -12.57 42.04 11.51
C SER A 21 -13.15 40.63 11.40
N PHE A 22 -14.49 40.50 11.38
CA PHE A 22 -15.16 39.22 11.18
C PHE A 22 -14.83 38.61 9.81
N PHE A 23 -14.99 39.36 8.71
CA PHE A 23 -14.67 38.87 7.37
C PHE A 23 -13.18 38.56 7.21
N TYR A 24 -12.30 39.36 7.80
CA TYR A 24 -10.86 39.09 7.81
C TYR A 24 -10.53 37.79 8.57
N SER A 25 -11.13 37.58 9.74
CA SER A 25 -10.95 36.34 10.52
C SER A 25 -11.45 35.10 9.76
N MET A 26 -12.58 35.21 9.07
CA MET A 26 -13.10 34.14 8.20
C MET A 26 -12.16 33.85 7.03
N TYR A 27 -11.62 34.88 6.39
CA TYR A 27 -10.68 34.74 5.29
C TYR A 27 -9.36 34.10 5.75
N ALA A 28 -8.79 34.57 6.86
CA ALA A 28 -7.60 33.99 7.46
C ALA A 28 -7.81 32.52 7.86
N ASN A 29 -8.96 32.18 8.46
CA ASN A 29 -9.32 30.80 8.79
C ASN A 29 -9.44 29.93 7.54
N ARG A 30 -10.06 30.41 6.46
CA ARG A 30 -10.14 29.66 5.19
C ARG A 30 -8.76 29.40 4.61
N LYS A 31 -7.88 30.40 4.60
CA LYS A 31 -6.50 30.25 4.13
C LYS A 31 -5.71 29.26 5.00
N SER A 32 -5.90 29.30 6.32
CA SER A 32 -5.28 28.37 7.26
C SER A 32 -5.75 26.93 7.04
N LYS A 33 -7.06 26.71 6.87
CA LYS A 33 -7.62 25.38 6.57
C LYS A 33 -7.12 24.83 5.24
N ALA A 34 -7.10 25.66 4.19
CA ALA A 34 -6.55 25.27 2.89
C ALA A 34 -5.07 24.89 2.98
N ALA A 35 -4.27 25.63 3.75
CA ALA A 35 -2.87 25.30 3.99
C ALA A 35 -2.70 24.01 4.80
N GLU A 36 -3.56 23.76 5.79
CA GLU A 36 -3.57 22.52 6.57
C GLU A 36 -3.94 21.30 5.72
N GLU A 37 -4.96 21.42 4.87
CA GLU A 37 -5.35 20.40 3.89
C GLU A 37 -4.22 20.11 2.90
N GLU A 38 -3.54 21.14 2.39
CA GLU A 38 -2.40 20.99 1.49
C GLU A 38 -1.22 20.27 2.19
N VAL A 39 -0.88 20.67 3.41
CA VAL A 39 0.18 20.02 4.21
C VAL A 39 -0.17 18.56 4.50
N ASN A 40 -1.41 18.26 4.87
CA ASN A 40 -1.87 16.90 5.13
C ASN A 40 -1.80 16.03 3.86
N SER A 41 -2.19 16.58 2.72
CA SER A 41 -2.06 15.91 1.42
C SER A 41 -0.61 15.63 1.04
N ILE A 42 0.31 16.57 1.29
CA ILE A 42 1.75 16.38 1.04
C ILE A 42 2.31 15.27 1.94
N LYS A 43 1.99 15.27 3.23
CA LYS A 43 2.43 14.25 4.19
C LYS A 43 1.96 12.86 3.79
N ALA A 44 0.66 12.71 3.47
CA ALA A 44 0.09 11.47 2.99
C ALA A 44 0.78 10.95 1.72
N ASN A 45 1.06 11.84 0.76
CA ASN A 45 1.76 11.46 -0.47
C ASN A 45 3.21 11.02 -0.21
N LEU A 46 3.91 11.70 0.71
CA LEU A 46 5.27 11.32 1.09
C LEU A 46 5.29 9.95 1.77
N GLU A 47 4.35 9.69 2.68
CA GLU A 47 4.20 8.40 3.35
C GLU A 47 3.94 7.27 2.35
N ALA A 48 3.01 7.48 1.41
CA ALA A 48 2.73 6.53 0.33
C ALA A 48 3.95 6.26 -0.56
N SER A 49 4.68 7.32 -0.94
CA SER A 49 5.89 7.19 -1.74
C SER A 49 6.98 6.42 -0.99
N ASN A 50 7.18 6.70 0.30
CA ASN A 50 8.14 6.00 1.13
C ASN A 50 7.78 4.52 1.28
N GLN A 51 6.50 4.22 1.50
CA GLN A 51 6.04 2.84 1.62
C GLN A 51 6.19 2.09 0.30
N TYR A 52 5.89 2.71 -0.84
CA TYR A 52 6.11 2.08 -2.15
C TYR A 52 7.60 1.87 -2.45
N SER A 53 8.48 2.76 -2.01
CA SER A 53 9.93 2.57 -2.14
C SER A 53 10.41 1.31 -1.40
N LYS A 54 9.90 1.04 -0.20
CA LYS A 54 10.22 -0.20 0.54
C LYS A 54 9.80 -1.46 -0.22
N VAL A 55 8.61 -1.45 -0.85
CA VAL A 55 8.17 -2.55 -1.72
C VAL A 55 9.17 -2.77 -2.85
N LYS A 56 9.66 -1.69 -3.50
CA LYS A 56 10.67 -1.78 -4.57
C LYS A 56 12.01 -2.30 -4.08
N GLU A 57 12.44 -1.93 -2.88
CA GLU A 57 13.69 -2.40 -2.29
C GLU A 57 13.68 -3.90 -2.05
N LEU A 58 12.51 -4.48 -1.76
CA LEU A 58 12.33 -5.92 -1.52
C LEU A 58 12.13 -6.74 -2.79
N GLU A 59 11.73 -6.12 -3.90
CA GLU A 59 11.43 -6.79 -5.16
C GLU A 59 12.65 -7.51 -5.74
N ARG A 60 13.77 -6.82 -5.92
CA ARG A 60 14.95 -7.41 -6.53
C ARG A 60 15.54 -8.57 -5.69
N PRO A 61 15.73 -8.43 -4.36
CA PRO A 61 16.15 -9.56 -3.53
C PRO A 61 15.20 -10.76 -3.59
N PHE A 62 13.90 -10.52 -3.76
CA PHE A 62 12.90 -11.58 -3.94
C PHE A 62 13.05 -12.27 -5.31
N GLU A 63 13.15 -11.51 -6.40
CA GLU A 63 13.32 -12.04 -7.76
C GLU A 63 14.63 -12.83 -7.91
N ASP A 64 15.73 -12.32 -7.32
CA ASP A 64 17.03 -12.99 -7.30
C ASP A 64 16.93 -14.33 -6.57
N ALA A 65 16.27 -14.36 -5.40
CA ALA A 65 16.08 -15.58 -4.62
C ALA A 65 15.16 -16.60 -5.32
N LEU A 66 14.12 -16.11 -6.04
CA LEU A 66 13.21 -16.96 -6.79
C LEU A 66 13.93 -17.63 -7.96
N SER A 67 14.70 -16.85 -8.71
CA SER A 67 15.51 -17.33 -9.83
C SER A 67 16.56 -18.34 -9.36
N GLU A 68 17.24 -18.04 -8.25
CA GLU A 68 18.22 -18.93 -7.63
C GLU A 68 17.58 -20.27 -7.23
N LEU A 69 16.40 -20.27 -6.59
CA LEU A 69 15.71 -21.50 -6.23
C LEU A 69 15.32 -22.32 -7.46
N ILE A 70 14.77 -21.68 -8.50
CA ILE A 70 14.35 -22.37 -9.74
C ILE A 70 15.54 -23.09 -10.38
N VAL A 71 16.71 -22.44 -10.45
CA VAL A 71 17.92 -23.02 -11.05
C VAL A 71 18.47 -24.18 -10.21
N ILE A 72 18.57 -23.98 -8.89
CA ILE A 72 19.24 -24.94 -8.00
C ILE A 72 18.36 -26.14 -7.68
N LEU A 73 17.03 -25.98 -7.64
CA LEU A 73 16.12 -27.06 -7.26
C LEU A 73 16.24 -28.29 -8.19
N ASP A 74 16.36 -28.04 -9.50
CA ASP A 74 16.46 -29.08 -10.52
C ASP A 74 17.92 -29.44 -10.90
N SER A 75 18.91 -28.85 -10.24
CA SER A 75 20.33 -29.20 -10.45
C SER A 75 20.70 -30.48 -9.70
N ASP A 76 21.23 -31.47 -10.41
CA ASP A 76 21.72 -32.73 -9.80
C ASP A 76 23.07 -32.56 -9.08
N ASN A 77 23.80 -31.47 -9.38
CA ASN A 77 25.12 -31.21 -8.81
C ASN A 77 25.08 -30.47 -7.46
N GLU A 78 23.91 -29.95 -7.08
CA GLU A 78 23.74 -29.14 -5.88
C GLU A 78 23.35 -30.00 -4.68
N SER A 79 24.00 -29.77 -3.54
CA SER A 79 23.70 -30.52 -2.32
C SER A 79 22.29 -30.20 -1.79
N ILE A 80 21.71 -31.17 -1.07
CA ILE A 80 20.40 -31.00 -0.42
C ILE A 80 20.45 -29.82 0.57
N GLU A 81 21.56 -29.64 1.29
CA GLU A 81 21.76 -28.54 2.22
C GLU A 81 21.74 -27.17 1.51
N THR A 82 22.36 -27.05 0.34
CA THR A 82 22.32 -25.82 -0.47
C THR A 82 20.90 -25.54 -0.93
N LYS A 83 20.20 -26.55 -1.46
CA LYS A 83 18.79 -26.43 -1.89
C LYS A 83 17.89 -25.95 -0.75
N LYS A 84 18.04 -26.51 0.45
CA LYS A 84 17.30 -26.10 1.65
C LYS A 84 17.61 -24.67 2.07
N ARG A 85 18.88 -24.26 2.04
CA ARG A 85 19.29 -22.88 2.35
C ARG A 85 18.62 -21.87 1.41
N VAL A 86 18.64 -22.14 0.11
CA VAL A 86 18.04 -21.27 -0.91
C VAL A 86 16.52 -21.26 -0.79
N PHE A 87 15.90 -22.41 -0.50
CA PHE A 87 14.47 -22.48 -0.19
C PHE A 87 14.08 -21.57 0.98
N LEU A 88 14.81 -21.64 2.10
CA LEU A 88 14.55 -20.80 3.27
C LEU A 88 14.76 -19.31 2.96
N LYS A 89 15.79 -18.98 2.16
CA LYS A 89 16.05 -17.62 1.69
C LYS A 89 14.84 -17.08 0.92
N LEU A 90 14.34 -17.82 -0.08
CA LEU A 90 13.16 -17.40 -0.84
C LEU A 90 11.92 -17.30 0.05
N ASN A 91 11.70 -18.25 0.95
CA ASN A 91 10.55 -18.22 1.86
C ASN A 91 10.52 -16.94 2.72
N ASN A 92 11.68 -16.53 3.26
CA ASN A 92 11.80 -15.29 4.00
C ASN A 92 11.55 -14.07 3.11
N ARG A 93 12.14 -14.01 1.90
CA ARG A 93 11.93 -12.90 0.95
C ARG A 93 10.50 -12.78 0.46
N PHE A 94 9.82 -13.91 0.23
CA PHE A 94 8.40 -13.94 -0.08
C PHE A 94 7.59 -13.33 1.06
N THR A 95 7.87 -13.73 2.30
CA THR A 95 7.18 -13.21 3.48
C THR A 95 7.41 -11.70 3.65
N ASP A 96 8.66 -11.24 3.55
CA ASP A 96 9.04 -9.83 3.65
C ASP A 96 8.28 -8.99 2.60
N LEU A 97 8.36 -9.37 1.34
CA LEU A 97 7.75 -8.63 0.22
C LEU A 97 6.24 -8.54 0.38
N PHE A 98 5.56 -9.66 0.64
CA PHE A 98 4.10 -9.66 0.70
C PHE A 98 3.54 -9.03 1.98
N ASN A 99 4.29 -9.01 3.09
CA ASN A 99 3.93 -8.21 4.26
C ASN A 99 4.03 -6.70 3.95
N GLU A 100 5.07 -6.28 3.24
CA GLU A 100 5.24 -4.88 2.84
C GLU A 100 4.16 -4.45 1.83
N ILE A 101 3.84 -5.30 0.86
CA ILE A 101 2.71 -5.11 -0.07
C ILE A 101 1.40 -4.95 0.70
N ASN A 102 1.11 -5.83 1.66
CA ASN A 102 -0.11 -5.74 2.46
C ASN A 102 -0.16 -4.43 3.26
N SER A 103 0.95 -4.03 3.85
CA SER A 103 1.07 -2.78 4.62
C SER A 103 0.84 -1.56 3.72
N PHE A 104 1.35 -1.59 2.49
CA PHE A 104 1.09 -0.54 1.52
C PHE A 104 -0.38 -0.52 1.05
N CYS A 105 -0.99 -1.69 0.86
CA CYS A 105 -2.42 -1.80 0.52
C CYS A 105 -3.31 -1.26 1.64
N ALA A 106 -2.94 -1.45 2.91
CA ALA A 106 -3.64 -0.88 4.05
C ALA A 106 -3.68 0.67 3.99
N LEU A 107 -2.56 1.30 3.60
CA LEU A 107 -2.52 2.75 3.40
C LEU A 107 -3.42 3.18 2.23
N ILE A 108 -3.44 2.41 1.14
CA ILE A 108 -4.29 2.72 -0.02
C ILE A 108 -5.78 2.58 0.33
N ASN A 109 -6.17 1.52 1.04
CA ASN A 109 -7.57 1.24 1.36
C ASN A 109 -8.17 2.25 2.35
N ASN A 110 -7.36 2.85 3.22
CA ASN A 110 -7.83 3.82 4.22
C ASN A 110 -8.09 5.23 3.67
N ASP A 111 -8.10 5.41 2.34
CA ASP A 111 -8.24 6.70 1.63
C ASP A 111 -7.25 7.80 2.08
N SER A 112 -6.29 7.47 2.94
CA SER A 112 -5.29 8.41 3.46
C SER A 112 -4.37 8.88 2.35
N ILE A 113 -4.17 8.06 1.33
CA ILE A 113 -3.47 8.46 0.12
C ILE A 113 -4.48 9.14 -0.80
N CYS A 114 -4.47 10.48 -0.79
CA CYS A 114 -4.97 11.31 -1.88
C CYS A 114 -4.09 11.05 -3.10
N ALA A 115 -4.19 9.84 -3.67
CA ALA A 115 -3.18 9.25 -4.54
C ALA A 115 -3.06 10.10 -5.79
N LYS A 116 -1.99 10.89 -5.83
CA LYS A 116 -1.51 11.55 -7.03
C LYS A 116 -1.58 10.54 -8.17
N GLU A 117 -1.98 11.02 -9.33
CA GLU A 117 -2.10 10.25 -10.56
C GLU A 117 -0.88 9.34 -10.84
N TYR A 118 0.31 9.78 -10.41
CA TYR A 118 1.53 8.97 -10.41
C TYR A 118 1.41 7.62 -9.68
N LEU A 119 0.90 7.57 -8.45
CA LEU A 119 0.75 6.32 -7.69
C LEU A 119 -0.34 5.44 -8.31
N LYS A 120 -1.42 6.04 -8.82
CA LYS A 120 -2.47 5.32 -9.53
C LYS A 120 -1.95 4.64 -10.81
N ASN A 121 -1.12 5.34 -11.58
CA ASN A 121 -0.62 4.82 -12.85
C ASN A 121 0.60 3.91 -12.72
N THR A 122 1.34 4.00 -11.60
CA THR A 122 2.58 3.24 -11.42
C THR A 122 2.44 2.09 -10.42
N ALA A 123 1.88 2.37 -9.24
CA ALA A 123 1.86 1.41 -8.14
C ALA A 123 0.70 0.42 -8.27
N ILE A 124 -0.52 0.90 -8.57
CA ILE A 124 -1.71 0.03 -8.67
C ILE A 124 -1.53 -1.10 -9.69
N PRO A 125 -1.12 -0.83 -10.96
CA PRO A 125 -0.94 -1.91 -11.94
C PRO A 125 0.12 -2.92 -11.52
N LYS A 126 1.15 -2.47 -10.80
CA LYS A 126 2.22 -3.34 -10.31
C LYS A 126 1.76 -4.22 -9.16
N LEU A 127 1.01 -3.66 -8.20
CA LEU A 127 0.37 -4.40 -7.12
C LEU A 127 -0.62 -5.45 -7.64
N VAL A 128 -1.36 -5.14 -8.71
CA VAL A 128 -2.22 -6.11 -9.40
C VAL A 128 -1.40 -7.28 -9.97
N LYS A 129 -0.26 -7.01 -10.62
CA LYS A 129 0.63 -8.06 -11.16
C LYS A 129 1.23 -8.97 -10.09
N TYR A 130 1.50 -8.46 -8.89
CA TYR A 130 2.03 -9.28 -7.80
C TYR A 130 1.07 -10.41 -7.37
N ALA A 131 -0.22 -10.35 -7.71
CA ALA A 131 -1.15 -11.41 -7.36
C ALA A 131 -0.81 -12.72 -8.09
N GLU A 132 -0.44 -12.65 -9.38
CA GLU A 132 -0.01 -13.81 -10.14
C GLU A 132 1.35 -14.32 -9.67
N ILE A 133 2.29 -13.40 -9.42
CA ILE A 133 3.62 -13.73 -8.88
C ILE A 133 3.49 -14.44 -7.52
N GLN A 134 2.55 -14.00 -6.67
CA GLN A 134 2.28 -14.62 -5.38
C GLN A 134 1.88 -16.08 -5.53
N ILE A 135 0.94 -16.35 -6.44
CA ILE A 135 0.43 -17.70 -6.70
C ILE A 135 1.55 -18.60 -7.22
N GLN A 136 2.29 -18.12 -8.22
CA GLN A 136 3.40 -18.86 -8.82
C GLN A 136 4.49 -19.19 -7.81
N CYS A 137 4.96 -18.18 -7.06
CA CYS A 137 6.01 -18.37 -6.07
C CYS A 137 5.56 -19.28 -4.93
N TYR A 138 4.33 -19.12 -4.43
CA TYR A 138 3.79 -19.99 -3.38
C TYR A 138 3.68 -21.45 -3.84
N GLY A 139 3.23 -21.69 -5.08
CA GLY A 139 3.22 -23.02 -5.69
C GLY A 139 4.62 -23.62 -5.79
N THR A 140 5.60 -22.85 -6.29
CA THR A 140 7.01 -23.28 -6.38
C THR A 140 7.59 -23.62 -5.01
N LEU A 141 7.35 -22.78 -3.99
CA LEU A 141 7.82 -23.01 -2.63
C LEU A 141 7.21 -24.29 -2.03
N ASN A 142 5.91 -24.54 -2.22
CA ASN A 142 5.28 -25.76 -1.70
C ASN A 142 5.71 -27.03 -2.45
N MET A 143 5.98 -26.93 -3.76
CA MET A 143 6.58 -28.01 -4.53
C MET A 143 8.00 -28.29 -4.04
N ALA A 144 8.84 -27.26 -3.88
CA ALA A 144 10.20 -27.37 -3.37
C ALA A 144 10.21 -27.97 -1.95
N ALA A 145 9.31 -27.52 -1.08
CA ALA A 145 9.19 -28.06 0.27
C ALA A 145 8.91 -29.58 0.24
N THR A 146 8.04 -30.04 -0.65
CA THR A 146 7.75 -31.47 -0.83
C THR A 146 8.98 -32.23 -1.30
N LYS A 147 9.69 -31.72 -2.32
CA LYS A 147 10.92 -32.34 -2.85
C LYS A 147 12.04 -32.44 -1.79
N LEU A 148 12.15 -31.44 -0.92
CA LEU A 148 13.23 -31.31 0.06
C LEU A 148 12.90 -31.91 1.44
N GLY A 149 11.69 -32.44 1.62
CA GLY A 149 11.21 -32.92 2.92
C GLY A 149 11.04 -31.80 3.96
N GLU A 150 10.83 -30.56 3.51
CA GLU A 150 10.59 -29.39 4.35
C GLU A 150 9.10 -29.22 4.63
N ARG A 151 8.78 -28.47 5.70
CA ARG A 151 7.40 -28.12 5.99
C ARG A 151 6.87 -27.21 4.89
N LYS A 152 5.76 -27.63 4.25
CA LYS A 152 5.00 -26.75 3.34
C LYS A 152 4.66 -25.44 4.02
N LEU A 153 4.63 -24.37 3.25
CA LEU A 153 4.21 -23.08 3.77
C LEU A 153 2.77 -23.21 4.24
N SER A 154 2.58 -23.16 5.56
CA SER A 154 1.25 -23.01 6.11
C SER A 154 0.70 -21.68 5.64
N LYS A 155 -0.63 -21.60 5.54
CA LYS A 155 -1.32 -20.35 5.25
C LYS A 155 -0.70 -19.22 6.08
N PRO A 156 -0.27 -18.11 5.45
CA PRO A 156 0.05 -16.91 6.21
C PRO A 156 -1.15 -16.57 7.08
N ASN A 157 -0.91 -16.24 8.35
CA ASN A 157 -1.97 -15.89 9.30
C ASN A 157 -2.89 -14.88 8.61
N TYR A 158 -4.21 -15.16 8.56
CA TYR A 158 -5.20 -14.48 7.70
C TYR A 158 -5.09 -12.94 7.66
N ARG A 159 -4.59 -12.30 8.74
CA ARG A 159 -4.33 -10.85 8.81
C ARG A 159 -3.24 -10.33 7.87
N ALA A 160 -2.30 -11.18 7.44
CA ALA A 160 -1.14 -10.73 6.68
C ALA A 160 -1.45 -10.34 5.23
N PHE A 161 -2.60 -10.75 4.67
CA PHE A 161 -3.00 -10.46 3.28
C PHE A 161 -4.40 -9.87 3.14
N GLU A 162 -5.08 -9.55 4.25
CA GLU A 162 -6.45 -9.07 4.23
C GLU A 162 -6.58 -7.75 3.45
N GLU A 163 -5.67 -6.82 3.70
CA GLU A 163 -5.65 -5.52 3.03
C GLU A 163 -5.30 -5.65 1.55
N TYR A 164 -4.40 -6.58 1.22
CA TYR A 164 -4.08 -6.86 -0.16
C TYR A 164 -5.28 -7.49 -0.90
N ASP A 165 -6.04 -8.38 -0.27
CA ASP A 165 -7.25 -8.97 -0.85
C ASP A 165 -8.34 -7.93 -1.09
N ILE A 166 -8.55 -7.02 -0.13
CA ILE A 166 -9.46 -5.88 -0.27
C ILE A 166 -9.02 -4.99 -1.43
N PHE A 167 -7.72 -4.65 -1.49
CA PHE A 167 -7.14 -3.85 -2.54
C PHE A 167 -7.38 -4.48 -3.92
N LEU A 168 -7.09 -5.78 -4.08
CA LEU A 168 -7.26 -6.49 -5.35
C LEU A 168 -8.73 -6.51 -5.78
N LYS A 169 -9.66 -6.74 -4.85
CA LYS A 169 -11.10 -6.71 -5.11
C LYS A 169 -11.58 -5.35 -5.62
N ASN A 170 -10.99 -4.26 -5.12
CA ASN A 170 -11.35 -2.90 -5.50
C ASN A 170 -10.67 -2.43 -6.81
N ASN A 171 -9.56 -3.04 -7.21
CA ASN A 171 -8.73 -2.57 -8.33
C ASN A 171 -8.66 -3.52 -9.54
N MET A 172 -9.28 -4.71 -9.44
CA MET A 172 -9.42 -5.66 -10.55
C MET A 172 -10.86 -5.69 -11.08
N SER A 173 -11.04 -6.09 -12.34
CA SER A 173 -12.37 -6.47 -12.79
C SER A 173 -12.86 -7.73 -12.05
N LYS A 174 -14.18 -7.89 -11.94
CA LYS A 174 -14.79 -9.06 -11.27
C LYS A 174 -14.23 -10.38 -11.79
N ASN A 175 -14.17 -10.55 -13.11
CA ASN A 175 -13.67 -11.78 -13.74
C ASN A 175 -12.18 -12.04 -13.43
N GLN A 176 -11.35 -10.98 -13.41
CA GLN A 176 -9.94 -11.12 -13.05
C GLN A 176 -9.77 -11.52 -11.59
N TYR A 177 -10.52 -10.90 -10.68
CA TYR A 177 -10.45 -11.24 -9.26
C TYR A 177 -10.92 -12.67 -8.99
N GLU A 178 -12.00 -13.12 -9.63
CA GLU A 178 -12.51 -14.49 -9.52
C GLU A 178 -11.49 -15.53 -10.03
N ASP A 179 -10.78 -15.24 -11.13
CA ASP A 179 -9.70 -16.09 -11.64
C ASP A 179 -8.51 -16.17 -10.66
N ILE A 180 -8.07 -15.04 -10.12
CA ILE A 180 -7.03 -14.99 -9.08
C ILE A 180 -7.46 -15.77 -7.84
N GLU A 181 -8.70 -15.60 -7.39
CA GLU A 181 -9.24 -16.31 -6.23
C GLU A 181 -9.25 -17.82 -6.45
N LYS A 182 -9.70 -18.27 -7.63
CA LYS A 182 -9.69 -19.68 -8.01
C LYS A 182 -8.28 -20.26 -8.00
N LYS A 183 -7.32 -19.61 -8.66
CA LYS A 183 -5.92 -20.05 -8.70
C LYS A 183 -5.28 -20.09 -7.32
N ARG A 184 -5.60 -19.14 -6.44
CA ARG A 184 -5.16 -19.14 -5.04
C ARG A 184 -5.68 -20.33 -4.25
N LYS A 185 -6.93 -20.75 -4.51
CA LYS A 185 -7.49 -21.97 -3.90
C LYS A 185 -6.79 -23.24 -4.42
N GLU A 186 -6.53 -23.31 -5.73
CA GLU A 186 -5.83 -24.44 -6.36
C GLU A 186 -4.43 -24.68 -5.77
N VAL A 187 -3.68 -23.61 -5.48
CA VAL A 187 -2.34 -23.73 -4.87
C VAL A 187 -2.34 -23.81 -3.35
N GLY A 188 -3.52 -23.70 -2.70
CA GLY A 188 -3.66 -23.73 -1.24
C GLY A 188 -3.34 -22.42 -0.51
N LEU A 189 -3.21 -21.29 -1.24
CA LEU A 189 -3.00 -19.96 -0.67
C LEU A 189 -4.29 -19.42 -0.01
N LYS A 190 -5.46 -19.80 -0.54
CA LYS A 190 -6.79 -19.46 -0.01
C LYS A 190 -7.61 -20.75 0.21
N VAL A 191 -8.46 -20.75 1.25
CA VAL A 191 -9.41 -21.83 1.54
C VAL A 191 -10.80 -21.29 1.23
#